data_AF-A0A024QJ24-F1
#
_entry.id   AF-A0A024QJ24-F1
#
_cell.length_a   1.000
_cell.length_b   1.000
_cell.length_c   1.000
_cell.angle_alpha   90.00
_cell.angle_beta   90.00
_cell.angle_gamma   90.00
#
_symmetry.space_group_name_H-M   'P 1'
#
loop_
_entity.id
_entity.type
_entity.pdbx_description
1 polymer ?
#
loop_
_entity_poly.entity_id
_entity_poly.type
_entity_poly.pdbx_seq_one_letter_code
_entity_poly.pdbx_strand_id
1 'polypeptide(L)'
;MYLFSATATNFVDTFTWREIVMLTSVVVTLIIGIFNLILTSRNKRKEQYINAVTTQRVKWMAKLRELSSDYIAQTTIHDHKIVLDYDLEAKTVYLDHVNKLNSEIKLHLNYKGELDQKIISIMDDIRDTLFEYYDVIEYMKMSDEERGMKLKELADKSVIEKEPVIQPKFLESLFTQGLHIYQKKIEDNEPYVTPYSVLDDLFKERYGLSGQRLLLNKVDKFTNLLRIYLKEEWESVKQEAEKGRIK
;
A
#
# COMPACT_ATOMS: atom_id res chain seq x y z
N MET A 1 34.36 24.05 93.20
CA MET A 1 33.08 23.33 92.98
C MET A 1 32.04 24.38 92.60
N TYR A 2 31.58 24.34 91.33
CA TYR A 2 30.44 25.09 90.74
C TYR A 2 30.58 26.65 90.68
N LEU A 3 30.38 27.37 89.57
CA LEU A 3 29.68 27.11 88.30
C LEU A 3 30.26 27.95 87.15
N PHE A 4 30.31 27.31 85.99
CA PHE A 4 30.42 27.88 84.65
C PHE A 4 29.12 28.68 84.36
N SER A 5 29.19 29.98 84.08
CA SER A 5 28.08 30.69 83.44
C SER A 5 28.40 30.90 81.97
N ALA A 6 27.86 30.02 81.13
CA ALA A 6 27.87 30.18 79.70
C ALA A 6 27.02 31.39 79.31
N THR A 7 27.63 32.38 78.69
CA THR A 7 26.93 33.46 77.99
C THR A 7 26.29 32.87 76.74
N ALA A 8 24.97 32.70 76.78
CA ALA A 8 24.17 32.43 75.60
C ALA A 8 24.28 33.66 74.67
N THR A 9 25.02 33.50 73.59
CA THR A 9 25.09 34.45 72.49
C THR A 9 23.71 34.56 71.84
N ASN A 10 23.12 35.75 71.93
CA ASN A 10 21.88 36.12 71.24
C ASN A 10 22.14 36.10 69.73
N PHE A 11 21.89 34.95 69.10
CA PHE A 11 21.90 34.81 67.64
C PHE A 11 20.51 35.19 67.08
N VAL A 12 20.14 36.46 67.20
CA VAL A 12 19.04 37.03 66.40
C VAL A 12 19.46 38.45 66.03
N ASP A 13 20.43 38.57 65.13
CA ASP A 13 20.67 39.83 64.43
C ASP A 13 19.42 40.18 63.62
N THR A 14 18.92 41.39 63.85
CA THR A 14 17.73 41.91 63.19
C THR A 14 17.99 42.09 61.70
N PHE A 15 17.39 41.22 60.89
CA PHE A 15 17.45 41.26 59.43
C PHE A 15 17.03 42.64 58.90
N THR A 16 17.91 43.31 58.16
CA THR A 16 17.64 44.65 57.65
C THR A 16 16.68 44.60 56.46
N TRP A 17 15.89 45.65 56.26
CA TRP A 17 14.87 45.69 55.20
C TRP A 17 15.46 45.57 53.79
N ARG A 18 16.72 46.02 53.60
CA ARG A 18 17.48 45.84 52.37
C ARG A 18 17.79 44.36 52.08
N GLU A 19 18.15 43.58 53.11
CA GLU A 19 18.47 42.17 52.95
C GLU A 19 17.22 41.35 52.59
N ILE A 20 16.05 41.70 53.14
CA ILE A 20 14.78 41.06 52.78
C ILE A 20 14.46 41.31 51.30
N VAL A 21 14.63 42.55 50.82
CA VAL A 21 14.40 42.91 49.42
C VAL A 21 15.40 42.22 48.48
N MET A 22 16.68 42.12 48.85
CA MET A 22 17.67 41.38 48.06
C MET A 22 17.39 39.88 48.02
N LEU A 23 16.99 39.28 49.15
CA LEU A 23 16.69 37.85 49.20
C LEU A 23 15.44 37.53 48.37
N THR A 24 14.42 38.37 48.44
CA THR A 24 13.21 38.21 47.60
C THR A 24 13.51 38.38 46.12
N SER A 25 14.37 39.33 45.72
CA SER A 25 14.71 39.50 44.30
C SER A 25 15.49 38.31 43.73
N VAL A 26 16.40 37.71 44.51
CA VAL A 26 17.12 36.48 44.14
C VAL A 26 16.15 35.31 44.00
N VAL A 27 15.23 35.13 44.94
CA VAL A 27 14.24 34.04 44.91
C VAL A 27 13.28 34.19 43.72
N VAL A 28 12.80 35.40 43.44
CA VAL A 28 11.93 35.68 42.28
C VAL A 28 12.66 35.35 40.98
N THR A 29 13.92 35.77 40.85
CA THR A 29 14.72 35.49 39.65
C THR A 29 14.96 33.99 39.47
N LEU A 30 15.21 33.27 40.57
CA LEU A 30 15.37 31.81 40.57
C LEU A 30 14.09 31.11 40.09
N ILE A 31 12.93 31.52 40.61
CA ILE A 31 11.63 30.95 40.22
C ILE A 31 11.36 31.18 38.73
N ILE A 32 11.61 32.40 38.22
CA ILE A 32 11.47 32.71 36.78
C ILE A 32 12.41 31.84 35.94
N GLY A 33 13.66 31.66 36.38
CA GLY A 33 14.64 30.81 35.71
C GLY A 33 14.20 29.34 35.63
N ILE A 34 13.73 28.78 36.75
CA ILE A 34 13.21 27.41 36.81
C ILE A 34 11.97 27.27 35.91
N PHE A 35 11.05 28.23 35.95
CA PHE A 35 9.83 28.21 35.14
C PHE A 35 10.15 28.24 33.64
N ASN A 36 11.07 29.12 33.22
CA ASN A 36 11.55 29.19 31.84
C ASN A 36 12.24 27.90 31.40
N LEU A 37 13.07 27.30 32.25
CA LEU A 37 13.78 26.06 31.94
C LEU A 37 12.80 24.88 31.77
N ILE A 38 11.80 24.78 32.64
CA ILE A 38 10.74 23.76 32.55
C ILE A 38 9.92 23.95 31.25
N LEU A 39 9.48 25.17 30.96
CA LEU A 39 8.72 25.47 29.74
C LEU A 39 9.53 25.16 28.47
N THR A 40 10.78 25.64 28.43
CA THR A 40 11.67 25.44 27.27
C THR A 40 11.98 23.96 27.05
N SER A 41 12.23 23.20 28.12
CA SER A 41 12.52 21.76 28.02
C SER A 41 11.30 20.96 27.55
N ARG A 42 10.09 21.29 28.05
CA ARG A 42 8.85 20.66 27.59
C ARG A 42 8.54 20.95 26.12
N ASN A 43 8.72 22.19 25.68
CA ASN A 43 8.47 22.57 24.28
C ASN A 43 9.48 21.89 23.33
N LYS A 44 10.77 21.88 23.68
CA LYS A 44 11.81 21.18 22.89
C LYS A 44 11.52 19.70 22.69
N ARG A 45 11.05 18.99 23.74
CA ARG A 45 10.69 17.56 23.61
C ARG A 45 9.52 17.33 22.68
N LYS A 46 8.49 18.19 22.74
CA LYS A 46 7.33 18.12 21.83
C LYS A 46 7.74 18.37 20.39
N GLU A 47 8.54 19.41 20.15
CA GLU A 47 9.08 19.73 18.82
C GLU A 47 9.93 18.58 18.26
N GLN A 48 10.81 17.99 19.08
CA GLN A 48 11.61 16.83 18.68
C GLN A 48 10.74 15.64 18.28
N TYR A 49 9.69 15.33 19.05
CA TYR A 49 8.76 14.25 18.74
C TYR A 49 8.01 14.51 17.43
N ILE A 50 7.45 15.71 17.25
CA ILE A 50 6.72 16.10 16.03
C ILE A 50 7.63 16.05 14.81
N ASN A 51 8.85 16.59 14.92
CA ASN A 51 9.83 16.54 13.84
C ASN A 51 10.23 15.10 13.50
N ALA A 52 10.38 14.22 14.50
CA ALA A 52 10.68 12.81 14.28
C ALA A 52 9.53 12.11 13.54
N VAL A 53 8.28 12.27 13.99
CA VAL A 53 7.10 11.66 13.34
C VAL A 53 6.92 12.19 11.91
N THR A 54 7.01 13.50 11.72
CA THR A 54 6.93 14.16 10.40
C THR A 54 8.01 13.61 9.47
N THR A 55 9.25 13.47 9.95
CA THR A 55 10.36 12.91 9.16
C THR A 55 10.07 11.46 8.76
N GLN A 56 9.54 10.63 9.67
CA GLN A 56 9.19 9.24 9.35
C GLN A 56 8.04 9.16 8.35
N ARG A 57 7.02 10.02 8.45
CA ARG A 57 5.92 10.08 7.46
C ARG A 57 6.41 10.50 6.08
N VAL A 58 7.31 11.48 6.00
CA VAL A 58 7.92 11.88 4.71
C VAL A 58 8.72 10.74 4.09
N LYS A 59 9.50 10.00 4.89
CA LYS A 59 10.22 8.80 4.42
C LYS A 59 9.27 7.71 3.95
N TRP A 60 8.20 7.44 4.70
CA TRP A 60 7.16 6.48 4.33
C TRP A 60 6.49 6.86 3.00
N MET A 61 6.10 8.13 2.79
CA MET A 61 5.53 8.60 1.52
C MET A 61 6.51 8.45 0.35
N ALA A 62 7.80 8.73 0.58
CA ALA A 62 8.83 8.53 -0.43
C ALA A 62 8.97 7.06 -0.82
N LYS A 63 8.96 6.16 0.17
CA LYS A 63 9.02 4.71 -0.07
C LYS A 63 7.78 4.20 -0.80
N LEU A 64 6.59 4.66 -0.40
CA LEU A 64 5.34 4.32 -1.09
C LEU A 64 5.37 4.75 -2.57
N ARG A 65 5.91 5.93 -2.86
CA ARG A 65 6.06 6.42 -4.25
C ARG A 65 7.02 5.56 -5.06
N GLU A 66 8.16 5.17 -4.48
CA GLU A 66 9.14 4.29 -5.11
C GLU A 66 8.50 2.92 -5.46
N LEU A 67 7.91 2.25 -4.47
CA LEU A 67 7.24 0.97 -4.65
C LEU A 67 6.13 1.04 -5.71
N SER A 68 5.36 2.13 -5.69
CA SER A 68 4.27 2.32 -6.65
C SER A 68 4.78 2.57 -8.07
N SER A 69 5.90 3.27 -8.23
CA SER A 69 6.55 3.46 -9.53
C SER A 69 7.00 2.12 -10.10
N ASP A 70 7.62 1.28 -9.28
CA ASP A 70 8.03 -0.07 -9.68
C ASP A 70 6.80 -0.92 -10.05
N TYR A 71 5.74 -0.87 -9.25
CA TYR A 71 4.49 -1.58 -9.53
C TYR A 71 3.85 -1.14 -10.86
N ILE A 72 3.86 0.16 -11.18
CA ILE A 72 3.36 0.68 -12.46
C ILE A 72 4.20 0.15 -13.62
N ALA A 73 5.53 0.14 -13.50
CA ALA A 73 6.41 -0.40 -14.54
C ALA A 73 6.20 -1.91 -14.76
N GLN A 74 5.96 -2.65 -13.67
CA GLN A 74 5.67 -4.08 -13.76
C GLN A 74 4.25 -4.37 -14.28
N THR A 75 3.26 -3.52 -14.04
CA THR A 75 1.88 -3.78 -14.51
C THR A 75 1.59 -3.24 -15.91
N THR A 76 2.40 -2.28 -16.38
CA THR A 76 2.33 -1.79 -17.76
C THR A 76 2.85 -2.87 -18.70
N ILE A 77 1.97 -3.41 -19.54
CA ILE A 77 2.34 -4.39 -20.57
C ILE A 77 2.97 -3.62 -21.73
N HIS A 78 4.29 -3.75 -21.89
CA HIS A 78 5.00 -3.33 -23.11
C HIS A 78 5.18 -4.54 -24.01
N ASP A 79 5.20 -4.31 -25.33
CA ASP A 79 5.43 -5.32 -26.39
C ASP A 79 6.72 -6.14 -26.21
N HIS A 80 7.59 -5.81 -25.25
CA HIS A 80 8.86 -6.48 -25.00
C HIS A 80 8.82 -7.46 -23.81
N LYS A 81 7.70 -7.56 -23.08
CA LYS A 81 7.50 -8.60 -22.04
C LYS A 81 7.27 -10.00 -22.63
N ILE A 82 7.21 -10.10 -23.97
CA ILE A 82 7.20 -11.34 -24.76
C ILE A 82 8.39 -12.25 -24.40
N VAL A 83 9.47 -11.76 -23.79
CA VAL A 83 10.56 -12.62 -23.29
C VAL A 83 10.11 -13.60 -22.18
N LEU A 84 9.04 -13.29 -21.44
CA LEU A 84 8.44 -14.19 -20.45
C LEU A 84 7.65 -15.36 -21.07
N ASP A 85 7.57 -15.40 -22.40
CA ASP A 85 6.75 -16.38 -23.13
C ASP A 85 7.37 -17.77 -23.25
N TYR A 86 8.68 -17.89 -23.03
CA TYR A 86 9.44 -19.12 -23.28
C TYR A 86 10.04 -19.73 -22.00
N ASP A 87 10.01 -19.02 -20.88
CA ASP A 87 10.59 -19.47 -19.61
C ASP A 87 9.56 -19.38 -18.48
N LEU A 88 9.06 -20.56 -18.08
CA LEU A 88 8.10 -20.73 -16.99
C LEU A 88 8.66 -20.22 -15.66
N GLU A 89 9.98 -20.36 -15.44
CA GLU A 89 10.64 -19.89 -14.23
C GLU A 89 10.66 -18.36 -14.20
N ALA A 90 11.06 -17.72 -15.31
CA ALA A 90 11.02 -16.26 -15.43
C ALA A 90 9.60 -15.68 -15.27
N LYS A 91 8.56 -16.35 -15.82
CA LYS A 91 7.15 -15.96 -15.60
C LYS A 91 6.78 -16.01 -14.12
N THR A 92 7.09 -17.12 -13.45
CA THR A 92 6.74 -17.31 -12.03
C THR A 92 7.43 -16.26 -11.16
N VAL A 93 8.73 -16.03 -11.38
CA VAL A 93 9.52 -15.01 -10.68
C VAL A 93 8.93 -13.60 -10.90
N TYR A 94 8.51 -13.30 -12.13
CA TYR A 94 7.88 -12.02 -12.44
C TYR A 94 6.53 -11.83 -11.75
N LEU A 95 5.64 -12.83 -11.79
CA LEU A 95 4.34 -12.78 -11.15
C LEU A 95 4.46 -12.70 -9.62
N ASP A 96 5.43 -13.42 -9.05
CA ASP A 96 5.78 -13.32 -7.63
C ASP A 96 6.30 -11.94 -7.26
N HIS A 97 7.10 -11.32 -8.13
CA HIS A 97 7.55 -9.95 -7.93
C HIS A 97 6.39 -8.95 -7.93
N VAL A 98 5.42 -9.08 -8.84
CA VAL A 98 4.19 -8.26 -8.85
C VAL A 98 3.38 -8.47 -7.57
N ASN A 99 3.23 -9.72 -7.12
CA ASN A 99 2.52 -10.06 -5.88
C ASN A 99 3.22 -9.47 -4.64
N LYS A 100 4.55 -9.53 -4.61
CA LYS A 100 5.36 -8.93 -3.56
C LYS A 100 5.16 -7.42 -3.51
N LEU A 101 5.28 -6.72 -4.65
CA LEU A 101 5.03 -5.28 -4.73
C LEU A 101 3.61 -4.91 -4.29
N ASN A 102 2.61 -5.67 -4.72
CA ASN A 102 1.23 -5.46 -4.30
C ASN A 102 1.09 -5.57 -2.77
N SER A 103 1.68 -6.61 -2.17
CA SER A 103 1.65 -6.82 -0.72
C SER A 103 2.41 -5.74 0.05
N GLU A 104 3.59 -5.33 -0.42
CA GLU A 104 4.37 -4.27 0.21
C GLU A 104 3.65 -2.92 0.18
N ILE A 105 3.03 -2.55 -0.95
CA ILE A 105 2.26 -1.32 -1.05
C ILE A 105 1.04 -1.38 -0.11
N LYS A 106 0.32 -2.51 -0.06
CA LYS A 106 -0.82 -2.69 0.85
C LYS A 106 -0.44 -2.51 2.32
N LEU A 107 0.75 -2.97 2.73
CA LEU A 107 1.25 -2.77 4.10
C LEU A 107 1.58 -1.32 4.41
N HIS A 108 1.89 -0.51 3.40
CA HIS A 108 2.10 0.92 3.57
C HIS A 108 0.77 1.70 3.64
N LEU A 109 -0.32 1.17 3.08
CA LEU A 109 -1.64 1.79 3.09
C LEU A 109 -2.42 1.47 4.38
N ASN A 110 -3.31 2.38 4.78
CA ASN A 110 -4.16 2.18 5.94
C ASN A 110 -5.46 1.48 5.55
N TYR A 111 -5.64 0.21 5.95
CA TYR A 111 -6.84 -0.56 5.61
C TYR A 111 -8.18 0.05 6.08
N LYS A 112 -8.19 1.04 6.97
CA LYS A 112 -9.43 1.71 7.39
C LYS A 112 -9.78 2.96 6.57
N GLY A 113 -8.86 3.46 5.75
CA GLY A 113 -9.07 4.66 4.95
C GLY A 113 -9.91 4.37 3.71
N GLU A 114 -10.85 5.25 3.39
CA GLU A 114 -11.71 5.08 2.20
C GLU A 114 -10.90 5.17 0.90
N LEU A 115 -9.96 6.12 0.82
CA LEU A 115 -9.06 6.25 -0.33
C LEU A 115 -8.10 5.07 -0.44
N ASP A 116 -7.52 4.64 0.69
CA ASP A 116 -6.66 3.45 0.75
C ASP A 116 -7.39 2.21 0.24
N GLN A 117 -8.65 1.99 0.65
CA GLN A 117 -9.46 0.87 0.16
C GLN A 117 -9.73 0.96 -1.35
N LYS A 118 -9.96 2.17 -1.88
CA LYS A 118 -10.08 2.36 -3.34
C LYS A 118 -8.78 2.03 -4.07
N ILE A 119 -7.62 2.38 -3.50
CA ILE A 119 -6.30 2.04 -4.04
C ILE A 119 -6.08 0.52 -3.99
N ILE A 120 -6.37 -0.11 -2.86
CA ILE A 120 -6.25 -1.56 -2.67
C ILE A 120 -7.12 -2.32 -3.67
N SER A 121 -8.38 -1.90 -3.83
CA SER A 121 -9.30 -2.54 -4.78
C SER A 121 -8.82 -2.41 -6.22
N ILE A 122 -8.34 -1.25 -6.67
CA ILE A 122 -7.84 -1.12 -8.04
C ILE A 122 -6.54 -1.91 -8.25
N MET A 123 -5.68 -2.04 -7.23
CA MET A 123 -4.48 -2.88 -7.30
C MET A 123 -4.81 -4.36 -7.42
N ASP A 124 -5.80 -4.85 -6.67
CA ASP A 124 -6.27 -6.23 -6.78
C ASP A 124 -6.86 -6.49 -8.17
N ASP A 125 -7.68 -5.57 -8.67
CA ASP A 125 -8.20 -5.62 -10.04
C ASP A 125 -7.08 -5.69 -11.10
N ILE A 126 -6.02 -4.88 -10.96
CA ILE A 126 -4.87 -4.86 -11.87
C ILE A 126 -4.13 -6.19 -11.80
N ARG A 127 -3.83 -6.70 -10.60
CA ARG A 127 -3.16 -7.99 -10.40
C ARG A 127 -3.97 -9.10 -11.05
N ASP A 128 -5.26 -9.18 -10.74
CA ASP A 128 -6.11 -10.27 -11.23
C ASP A 128 -6.21 -10.24 -12.76
N THR A 129 -6.42 -9.06 -13.34
CA THR A 129 -6.40 -8.88 -14.80
C THR A 129 -5.06 -9.29 -15.42
N LEU A 130 -3.94 -8.97 -14.77
CA LEU A 130 -2.60 -9.35 -15.25
C LEU A 130 -2.40 -10.87 -15.22
N PHE A 131 -2.78 -11.53 -14.13
CA PHE A 131 -2.68 -12.99 -14.00
C PHE A 131 -3.53 -13.68 -15.05
N GLU A 132 -4.78 -13.24 -15.22
CA GLU A 132 -5.67 -13.74 -16.28
C GLU A 132 -5.03 -13.56 -17.67
N TYR A 133 -4.40 -12.42 -17.94
CA TYR A 133 -3.74 -12.14 -19.21
C TYR A 133 -2.64 -13.18 -19.51
N TYR A 134 -1.81 -13.53 -18.53
CA TYR A 134 -0.76 -14.53 -18.69
C TYR A 134 -1.29 -15.96 -18.77
N ASP A 135 -2.38 -16.28 -18.08
CA ASP A 135 -3.02 -17.60 -18.18
C ASP A 135 -3.64 -17.82 -19.56
N VAL A 136 -4.24 -16.78 -20.13
CA VAL A 136 -4.81 -16.79 -21.48
C VAL A 136 -3.71 -16.92 -22.54
N ILE A 137 -2.61 -16.17 -22.40
CA ILE A 137 -1.45 -16.31 -23.30
C ILE A 137 -0.90 -17.75 -23.28
N GLU A 138 -0.80 -18.35 -22.10
CA GLU A 138 -0.34 -19.73 -21.97
C GLU A 138 -1.29 -20.70 -22.67
N TYR A 139 -2.59 -20.56 -22.44
CA TYR A 139 -3.62 -21.36 -23.11
C TYR A 139 -3.56 -21.22 -24.64
N MET A 140 -3.41 -19.99 -25.15
CA MET A 140 -3.31 -19.72 -26.59
C MET A 140 -2.03 -20.27 -27.24
N LYS A 141 -1.04 -20.71 -26.46
CA LYS A 141 0.20 -21.34 -26.98
C LYS A 141 0.18 -22.85 -26.95
N MET A 142 -0.67 -23.44 -26.12
CA MET A 142 -0.84 -24.88 -26.04
C MET A 142 -1.35 -25.44 -27.37
N SER A 143 -0.94 -26.65 -27.70
CA SER A 143 -1.51 -27.42 -28.81
C SER A 143 -2.99 -27.76 -28.55
N ASP A 144 -3.75 -28.06 -29.60
CA ASP A 144 -5.18 -28.40 -29.48
C ASP A 144 -5.41 -29.63 -28.58
N GLU A 145 -4.47 -30.57 -28.53
CA GLU A 145 -4.51 -31.74 -27.65
C GLU A 145 -4.30 -31.36 -26.17
N GLU A 146 -3.34 -30.49 -25.88
CA GLU A 146 -3.08 -29.98 -24.52
C GLU A 146 -4.22 -29.08 -24.02
N ARG A 147 -4.76 -28.22 -24.88
CA ARG A 147 -5.96 -27.42 -24.58
C ARG A 147 -7.14 -28.32 -24.25
N GLY A 148 -7.33 -29.40 -25.02
CA GLY A 148 -8.37 -30.40 -24.79
C GLY A 148 -8.22 -31.13 -23.46
N MET A 149 -6.99 -31.45 -23.04
CA MET A 149 -6.72 -32.06 -21.73
C MET A 149 -7.00 -31.08 -20.57
N LYS A 150 -6.54 -29.82 -20.67
CA LYS A 150 -6.78 -28.78 -19.66
C LYS A 150 -8.28 -28.46 -19.52
N LEU A 151 -9.02 -28.48 -20.64
CA LEU A 151 -10.49 -28.35 -20.65
C LEU A 151 -11.19 -29.50 -19.92
N LYS A 152 -10.76 -30.75 -20.19
CA LYS A 152 -11.31 -31.93 -19.49
C LYS A 152 -11.02 -31.89 -18.00
N GLU A 153 -9.80 -31.52 -17.61
CA GLU A 153 -9.40 -31.38 -16.21
C GLU A 153 -10.24 -30.33 -15.47
N LEU A 154 -10.51 -29.19 -16.12
CA LEU A 154 -11.36 -28.13 -15.54
C LEU A 154 -12.83 -28.53 -15.47
N ALA A 155 -13.33 -29.24 -16.48
CA ALA A 155 -14.69 -29.80 -16.47
C ALA A 155 -14.86 -30.84 -15.34
N ASP A 156 -13.86 -31.70 -15.12
CA ASP A 156 -13.87 -32.71 -14.06
C ASP A 156 -13.68 -32.08 -12.66
N LYS A 157 -12.86 -31.04 -12.52
CA LYS A 157 -12.66 -30.30 -11.26
C LYS A 157 -13.90 -29.53 -10.79
N SER A 158 -14.82 -29.17 -11.69
CA SER A 158 -16.12 -28.59 -11.31
C SER A 158 -16.99 -29.56 -10.48
N VAL A 159 -16.61 -30.86 -10.41
CA VAL A 159 -17.34 -31.93 -9.73
C VAL A 159 -16.73 -32.32 -8.37
N ILE A 160 -15.46 -32.00 -8.07
CA ILE A 160 -14.77 -32.49 -6.85
C ILE A 160 -14.05 -31.36 -6.10
N GLU A 161 -14.68 -30.92 -5.00
CA GLU A 161 -14.20 -30.23 -3.80
C GLU A 161 -13.13 -29.12 -3.83
N LYS A 162 -13.54 -28.02 -3.18
CA LYS A 162 -12.82 -26.88 -2.59
C LYS A 162 -11.46 -27.21 -1.95
N GLU A 163 -10.35 -26.93 -2.65
CA GLU A 163 -9.09 -26.52 -2.01
C GLU A 163 -8.48 -25.28 -2.69
N PRO A 164 -7.72 -24.44 -1.95
CA PRO A 164 -7.40 -23.08 -2.34
C PRO A 164 -6.08 -23.03 -3.11
N VAL A 165 -6.07 -23.52 -4.34
CA VAL A 165 -4.96 -23.28 -5.27
C VAL A 165 -5.47 -22.31 -6.32
N ILE A 166 -5.00 -21.06 -6.22
CA ILE A 166 -5.06 -19.95 -7.19
C ILE A 166 -6.21 -20.09 -8.20
N GLN A 167 -7.35 -19.51 -7.83
CA GLN A 167 -8.66 -19.60 -8.50
C GLN A 167 -8.58 -19.63 -10.04
N PRO A 168 -8.95 -20.75 -10.72
CA PRO A 168 -9.28 -20.72 -12.14
C PRO A 168 -10.79 -20.47 -12.34
N LYS A 169 -11.48 -19.80 -11.39
CA LYS A 169 -12.91 -19.45 -11.55
C LYS A 169 -13.14 -18.67 -12.84
N PHE A 170 -12.13 -17.90 -13.26
CA PHE A 170 -12.21 -17.09 -14.46
C PHE A 170 -12.19 -17.94 -15.74
N LEU A 171 -11.16 -18.79 -15.91
CA LEU A 171 -11.07 -19.69 -17.06
C LEU A 171 -12.33 -20.56 -17.16
N GLU A 172 -12.79 -21.10 -16.03
CA GLU A 172 -14.05 -21.86 -15.95
C GLU A 172 -15.27 -21.06 -16.44
N SER A 173 -15.38 -19.78 -16.06
CA SER A 173 -16.45 -18.89 -16.52
C SER A 173 -16.38 -18.57 -18.01
N LEU A 174 -15.17 -18.33 -18.55
CA LEU A 174 -14.97 -18.11 -19.98
C LEU A 174 -15.26 -19.37 -20.79
N PHE A 175 -14.88 -20.54 -20.27
CA PHE A 175 -15.17 -21.81 -20.92
C PHE A 175 -16.67 -22.08 -20.95
N THR A 176 -17.38 -21.79 -19.87
CA THR A 176 -18.85 -21.91 -19.82
C THR A 176 -19.51 -20.97 -20.83
N GLN A 177 -19.04 -19.72 -20.92
CA GLN A 177 -19.53 -18.74 -21.88
C GLN A 177 -19.23 -19.16 -23.33
N GLY A 178 -18.00 -19.64 -23.58
CA GLY A 178 -17.57 -20.16 -24.89
C GLY A 178 -18.37 -21.38 -25.32
N LEU A 179 -18.66 -22.32 -24.42
CA LEU A 179 -19.52 -23.47 -24.66
C LEU A 179 -20.94 -23.06 -25.08
N HIS A 180 -21.53 -22.08 -24.40
CA HIS A 180 -22.86 -21.59 -24.75
C HIS A 180 -22.89 -20.91 -26.13
N ILE A 181 -21.87 -20.09 -26.45
CA ILE A 181 -21.74 -19.45 -27.76
C ILE A 181 -21.49 -20.50 -28.85
N TYR A 182 -20.67 -21.51 -28.57
CA TYR A 182 -20.40 -22.62 -29.47
C TYR A 182 -21.68 -23.42 -29.79
N GLN A 183 -22.46 -23.78 -28.77
CA GLN A 183 -23.76 -24.47 -28.94
C GLN A 183 -24.71 -23.64 -29.82
N LYS A 184 -24.81 -22.34 -29.55
CA LYS A 184 -25.64 -21.43 -30.34
C LYS A 184 -25.18 -21.33 -31.82
N LYS A 185 -23.87 -21.22 -32.06
CA LYS A 185 -23.32 -21.16 -33.43
C LYS A 185 -23.53 -22.47 -34.22
N ILE A 186 -23.54 -23.62 -33.54
CA ILE A 186 -23.93 -24.91 -34.15
C ILE A 186 -25.41 -24.89 -34.53
N GLU A 187 -26.30 -24.40 -33.65
CA GLU A 187 -27.73 -24.30 -33.93
C GLU A 187 -28.02 -23.37 -35.13
N ASP A 188 -27.21 -22.34 -35.32
CA ASP A 188 -27.28 -21.39 -36.44
C ASP A 188 -26.65 -21.93 -37.75
N ASN A 189 -26.21 -23.20 -37.79
CA ASN A 189 -25.60 -23.87 -38.95
C ASN A 189 -24.35 -23.16 -39.53
N GLU A 190 -23.58 -22.46 -38.69
CA GLU A 190 -22.33 -21.84 -39.12
C GLU A 190 -21.28 -22.93 -39.50
N PRO A 191 -20.76 -22.94 -40.74
CA PRO A 191 -19.77 -23.92 -41.14
C PRO A 191 -18.40 -23.62 -40.48
N TYR A 192 -17.72 -24.68 -40.03
CA TYR A 192 -16.35 -24.67 -39.46
C TYR A 192 -16.18 -23.96 -38.10
N VAL A 193 -17.18 -23.99 -37.24
CA VAL A 193 -17.02 -23.53 -35.85
C VAL A 193 -16.42 -24.66 -35.00
N THR A 194 -15.27 -24.40 -34.37
CA THR A 194 -14.69 -25.28 -33.35
C THR A 194 -14.80 -24.63 -31.97
N PRO A 195 -14.87 -25.39 -30.86
CA PRO A 195 -14.86 -24.82 -29.51
C PRO A 195 -13.66 -23.89 -29.28
N TYR A 196 -12.51 -24.23 -29.86
CA TYR A 196 -11.28 -23.45 -29.77
C TYR A 196 -11.35 -22.13 -30.52
N SER A 197 -11.96 -22.09 -31.72
CA SER A 197 -12.13 -20.85 -32.48
C SER A 197 -13.01 -19.83 -31.75
N VAL A 198 -14.07 -20.29 -31.07
CA VAL A 198 -14.95 -19.44 -30.25
C VAL A 198 -14.21 -18.89 -29.03
N LEU A 199 -13.38 -19.72 -28.40
CA LEU A 199 -12.56 -19.30 -27.26
C LEU A 199 -11.48 -18.30 -27.68
N ASP A 200 -10.80 -18.54 -28.81
CA ASP A 200 -9.81 -17.60 -29.36
C ASP A 200 -10.44 -16.24 -29.68
N ASP A 201 -11.66 -16.20 -30.22
CA ASP A 201 -12.39 -14.95 -30.45
C ASP A 201 -12.73 -14.22 -29.15
N LEU A 202 -13.22 -14.94 -28.13
CA LEU A 202 -13.48 -14.39 -26.79
C LEU A 202 -12.20 -13.86 -26.12
N PHE A 203 -11.09 -14.59 -26.25
CA PHE A 203 -9.80 -14.16 -25.74
C PHE A 203 -9.30 -12.91 -26.45
N LYS A 204 -9.42 -12.83 -27.78
CA LYS A 204 -9.06 -11.62 -28.55
C LYS A 204 -9.93 -10.43 -28.19
N GLU A 205 -11.23 -10.63 -27.98
CA GLU A 205 -12.15 -9.57 -27.58
C GLU A 205 -11.77 -8.99 -26.20
N ARG A 206 -11.47 -9.86 -25.25
CA ARG A 206 -11.25 -9.49 -23.85
C ARG A 206 -9.81 -9.11 -23.51
N TYR A 207 -8.83 -9.78 -24.12
CA TYR A 207 -7.39 -9.64 -23.84
C TYR A 207 -6.57 -9.20 -25.05
N GLY A 208 -7.20 -8.91 -26.20
CA GLY A 208 -6.54 -8.22 -27.30
C GLY A 208 -6.24 -6.75 -26.96
N LEU A 209 -6.16 -5.91 -27.99
CA LEU A 209 -5.83 -4.48 -27.83
C LEU A 209 -6.80 -3.74 -26.89
N SER A 210 -8.08 -4.13 -26.88
CA SER A 210 -9.11 -3.64 -25.95
C SER A 210 -8.78 -3.96 -24.50
N GLY A 211 -8.39 -5.21 -24.21
CA GLY A 211 -8.00 -5.67 -22.87
C GLY A 211 -6.75 -4.98 -22.34
N GLN A 212 -5.73 -4.83 -23.19
CA GLN A 212 -4.52 -4.08 -22.85
C GLN A 212 -4.85 -2.62 -22.50
N ARG A 213 -5.70 -1.96 -23.28
CA ARG A 213 -6.16 -0.59 -22.97
C ARG A 213 -6.94 -0.53 -21.66
N LEU A 214 -7.76 -1.55 -21.36
CA LEU A 214 -8.47 -1.62 -20.09
C LEU A 214 -7.51 -1.73 -18.91
N LEU A 215 -6.47 -2.56 -19.02
CA LEU A 215 -5.43 -2.67 -18.00
C LEU A 215 -4.68 -1.34 -17.81
N LEU A 216 -4.27 -0.67 -18.91
CA LEU A 216 -3.65 0.64 -18.86
C LEU A 216 -4.54 1.68 -18.17
N ASN A 217 -5.84 1.70 -18.49
CA ASN A 217 -6.80 2.59 -17.82
C ASN A 217 -6.90 2.30 -16.31
N LYS A 218 -6.80 1.03 -15.89
CA LYS A 218 -6.76 0.68 -14.46
C LYS A 218 -5.47 1.19 -13.80
N VAL A 219 -4.32 1.03 -14.46
CA VAL A 219 -3.02 1.55 -14.00
C VAL A 219 -3.04 3.09 -13.89
N ASP A 220 -3.65 3.78 -14.85
CA ASP A 220 -3.85 5.24 -14.80
C ASP A 220 -4.76 5.66 -13.64
N LYS A 221 -5.83 4.90 -13.40
CA LYS A 221 -6.73 5.12 -12.26
C LYS A 221 -6.00 4.93 -10.92
N PHE A 222 -5.20 3.87 -10.80
CA PHE A 222 -4.32 3.66 -9.64
C PHE A 222 -3.37 4.84 -9.43
N THR A 223 -2.67 5.26 -10.49
CA THR A 223 -1.74 6.40 -10.46
C THR A 223 -2.43 7.69 -10.00
N ASN A 224 -3.63 7.96 -10.49
CA ASN A 224 -4.42 9.13 -10.10
C ASN A 224 -4.86 9.08 -8.63
N LEU A 225 -5.35 7.93 -8.16
CA LEU A 225 -5.75 7.76 -6.76
C LEU A 225 -4.55 7.93 -5.82
N LEU A 226 -3.41 7.32 -6.15
CA LEU A 226 -2.19 7.45 -5.36
C LEU A 226 -1.69 8.91 -5.32
N ARG A 227 -1.77 9.64 -6.43
CA ARG A 227 -1.41 11.06 -6.48
C ARG A 227 -2.29 11.90 -5.56
N ILE A 228 -3.61 11.64 -5.54
CA ILE A 228 -4.54 12.32 -4.64
C ILE A 228 -4.18 12.01 -3.19
N TYR A 229 -4.02 10.73 -2.87
CA TYR A 229 -3.67 10.26 -1.54
C TYR A 229 -2.37 10.90 -1.01
N LEU A 230 -1.28 10.83 -1.78
CA LEU A 230 0.01 11.41 -1.39
C LEU A 230 -0.07 12.93 -1.21
N LYS A 231 -0.95 13.61 -1.96
CA LYS A 231 -1.16 15.06 -1.81
C LYS A 231 -1.89 15.38 -0.51
N GLU A 232 -2.91 14.59 -0.15
CA GLU A 232 -3.66 14.76 1.11
C GLU A 232 -2.79 14.49 2.33
N GLU A 233 -1.97 13.44 2.28
CA GLU A 233 -1.00 13.12 3.34
C GLU A 233 0.07 14.23 3.46
N TRP A 234 0.56 14.76 2.34
CA TRP A 234 1.52 15.86 2.35
C TRP A 234 0.96 17.14 2.98
N GLU A 235 -0.27 17.52 2.64
CA GLU A 235 -0.93 18.68 3.26
C GLU A 235 -1.22 18.45 4.75
N SER A 236 -1.55 17.21 5.15
CA SER A 236 -1.70 16.85 6.56
C SER A 236 -0.39 17.01 7.33
N VAL A 237 0.72 16.50 6.77
CA VAL A 237 2.06 16.63 7.37
C VAL A 237 2.49 18.09 7.51
N LYS A 238 2.21 18.94 6.51
CA LYS A 238 2.46 20.39 6.61
C LYS A 238 1.68 21.03 7.76
N GLN A 239 0.39 20.74 7.84
CA GLN A 239 -0.47 21.31 8.89
C GLN A 239 -0.03 20.88 10.29
N GLU A 240 0.39 19.62 10.46
CA GLU A 240 0.91 19.10 11.73
C GLU A 240 2.23 19.78 12.13
N ALA A 241 3.12 20.00 11.15
CA ALA A 241 4.38 20.69 11.36
C ALA A 241 4.17 22.17 11.73
N GLU A 242 3.24 22.87 11.08
CA GLU A 242 2.91 24.28 11.37
C GLU A 242 2.21 24.47 12.71
N LYS A 243 1.25 23.58 13.05
CA LYS A 243 0.43 23.70 14.26
C LYS A 243 1.03 23.03 15.49
N GLY A 244 2.09 22.23 15.31
CA GLY A 244 2.72 21.47 16.37
C GLY A 244 1.80 20.45 17.05
N ARG A 245 0.83 19.89 16.31
CA ARG A 245 -0.15 18.91 16.81
C ARG A 245 -0.32 17.80 15.78
N ILE A 246 -0.15 16.55 16.22
CA ILE A 246 -0.40 15.35 15.41
C ILE A 246 -1.88 14.99 15.55
N LYS A 247 -2.53 14.62 14.44
CA LYS A 247 -3.95 14.24 14.40
C LYS A 247 -4.20 12.83 14.93
#